data_AF-A0A0F9FLC3-F1
#
_entry.id   AF-A0A0F9FLC3-F1
#
_cell.length_a   1.000
_cell.length_b   1.000
_cell.length_c   1.000
_cell.angle_alpha   90.00
_cell.angle_beta   90.00
_cell.angle_gamma   90.00
#
_symmetry.space_group_name_H-M   'P 1'
#
loop_
_entity.id
_entity.type
_entity.pdbx_description
1 polymer ?
#
loop_
_entity_poly.entity_id
_entity_poly.type
_entity_poly.pdbx_seq_one_letter_code
_entity_poly.pdbx_strand_id
1 'polypeptide(L)'
;ALMTFGILLAQHYGDNHIKSHPLKALATVPPLWAVVVALILNALNVPRPELIHHSLSTLSAGVVPLMLIALGMSIRWDSLRLRYLGLLFPVSLITLILVPIVVFFIGHQVALEKDIAVATVLLAAMPTMVFGVVICERYQLDSPLYAAAVTLTTLLSLVSLPVWFQFLSGQ
;
A
#
# COMPACT_ATOMS: atom_id res chain seq x y z
N ALA A 1 5.15 9.84 -8.62
CA ALA A 1 6.56 9.49 -8.90
C ALA A 1 6.84 8.01 -8.65
N LEU A 2 6.83 7.53 -7.38
CA LEU A 2 7.07 6.13 -7.05
C LEU A 2 6.12 5.13 -7.73
N MET A 3 4.81 5.42 -7.76
CA MET A 3 3.83 4.58 -8.46
C MET A 3 4.07 4.53 -9.98
N THR A 4 4.46 5.66 -10.57
CA THR A 4 4.80 5.74 -12.00
C THR A 4 6.05 4.91 -12.31
N PHE A 5 7.08 5.01 -11.46
CA PHE A 5 8.31 4.23 -11.59
C PHE A 5 8.06 2.73 -11.35
N GLY A 6 7.25 2.38 -10.35
CA GLY A 6 6.83 1.01 -10.07
C GLY A 6 6.03 0.39 -11.22
N ILE A 7 5.15 1.15 -11.88
CA ILE A 7 4.44 0.71 -13.08
C ILE A 7 5.42 0.48 -14.25
N LEU A 8 6.42 1.34 -14.43
CA LEU A 8 7.45 1.15 -15.47
C LEU A 8 8.29 -0.10 -15.22
N LEU A 9 8.68 -0.36 -13.97
CA LEU A 9 9.39 -1.59 -13.59
C LEU A 9 8.50 -2.83 -13.78
N ALA A 10 7.22 -2.76 -13.37
CA ALA A 10 6.26 -3.84 -13.56
C ALA A 10 6.03 -4.16 -15.05
N GLN A 11 6.03 -3.16 -15.93
CA GLN A 11 5.97 -3.35 -17.38
C GLN A 11 7.23 -4.02 -17.95
N HIS A 12 8.39 -3.84 -17.32
CA HIS A 12 9.65 -4.44 -17.78
C HIS A 12 9.79 -5.91 -17.36
N TYR A 13 9.26 -6.28 -16.18
CA TYR A 13 9.35 -7.65 -15.62
C TYR A 13 8.08 -8.51 -15.82
N GLY A 14 6.95 -7.94 -16.25
CA GLY A 14 5.74 -8.68 -16.58
C GLY A 14 5.82 -9.37 -17.94
N ASP A 15 5.33 -10.61 -18.03
CA ASP A 15 5.37 -11.40 -19.26
C ASP A 15 4.26 -10.91 -20.22
N ASN A 16 4.68 -10.51 -21.43
CA ASN A 16 3.91 -10.01 -22.58
C ASN A 16 3.45 -8.52 -22.67
N HIS A 17 4.06 -7.83 -23.65
CA HIS A 17 3.43 -7.11 -24.79
C HIS A 17 2.27 -6.12 -24.55
N ILE A 18 2.10 -5.52 -23.38
CA ILE A 18 1.20 -4.35 -23.27
C ILE A 18 1.92 -3.10 -23.80
N LYS A 19 1.90 -2.90 -25.13
CA LYS A 19 2.24 -1.63 -25.80
C LYS A 19 1.19 -0.55 -25.49
N SER A 20 0.92 -0.28 -24.21
CA SER A 20 0.05 0.84 -23.83
C SER A 20 0.88 1.90 -23.14
N HIS A 21 0.91 3.10 -23.74
CA HIS A 21 1.49 4.28 -23.15
C HIS A 21 1.11 4.38 -21.66
N PRO A 22 2.06 4.69 -20.75
CA PRO A 22 1.83 4.72 -19.31
C PRO A 22 0.67 5.65 -18.90
N LEU A 23 0.40 6.71 -19.68
CA LEU A 23 -0.76 7.59 -19.52
C LEU A 23 -2.10 6.88 -19.78
N LYS A 24 -2.18 5.99 -20.78
CA LYS A 24 -3.39 5.22 -21.10
C LYS A 24 -3.64 4.13 -20.05
N ALA A 25 -2.58 3.55 -19.49
CA ALA A 25 -2.67 2.61 -18.39
C ALA A 25 -3.17 3.26 -17.08
N LEU A 26 -2.76 4.52 -16.82
CA LEU A 26 -3.27 5.33 -15.71
C LEU A 26 -4.76 5.66 -15.89
N ALA A 27 -5.18 5.98 -17.12
CA ALA A 27 -6.58 6.25 -17.44
C ALA A 27 -7.50 5.03 -17.29
N THR A 28 -6.95 3.81 -17.14
CA THR A 28 -7.76 2.60 -16.87
C THR A 28 -7.90 2.28 -15.39
N VAL A 29 -7.26 3.03 -14.47
CA VAL A 29 -7.30 2.73 -13.03
C VAL A 29 -8.57 3.34 -12.42
N PRO A 30 -9.61 2.55 -12.08
CA PRO A 30 -10.89 3.11 -11.63
C PRO A 30 -10.80 3.98 -10.36
N PRO A 31 -9.99 3.64 -9.34
CA PRO A 31 -9.80 4.49 -8.16
C PRO A 31 -9.34 5.92 -8.47
N LEU A 32 -8.52 6.11 -9.52
CA LEU A 32 -8.02 7.43 -9.89
C LEU A 32 -9.15 8.35 -10.36
N TRP A 33 -10.05 7.82 -11.19
CA TRP A 33 -11.23 8.55 -11.64
C TRP A 33 -12.18 8.88 -10.49
N ALA A 34 -12.34 7.97 -9.53
CA ALA A 34 -13.15 8.24 -8.34
C ALA A 34 -12.60 9.43 -7.53
N VAL A 35 -11.28 9.53 -7.36
CA VAL A 35 -10.64 10.68 -6.68
C VAL A 35 -10.83 11.97 -7.47
N VAL A 36 -10.64 11.95 -8.79
CA VAL A 36 -10.83 13.14 -9.65
C VAL A 36 -12.28 13.64 -9.55
N VAL A 37 -13.26 12.74 -9.66
CA VAL A 37 -14.68 13.10 -9.51
C VAL A 37 -14.97 13.65 -8.12
N ALA A 38 -14.44 13.03 -7.06
CA ALA A 38 -14.61 13.50 -5.69
C ALA A 38 -14.04 14.91 -5.48
N LEU A 39 -12.85 15.20 -6.02
CA LEU A 39 -12.23 16.53 -5.96
C LEU A 39 -13.03 17.58 -6.71
N ILE A 40 -13.56 17.25 -7.91
CA ILE A 40 -14.40 18.16 -8.68
C ILE A 40 -15.70 18.47 -7.92
N LEU A 41 -16.38 17.46 -7.38
CA LEU A 41 -17.60 17.65 -6.59
C LEU A 41 -17.34 18.48 -5.32
N ASN A 42 -16.19 18.27 -4.67
CA ASN A 42 -15.76 19.06 -3.52
C ASN A 42 -15.50 20.52 -3.90
N ALA A 43 -14.77 20.78 -5.00
CA ALA A 43 -14.49 22.12 -5.49
C ALA A 43 -15.75 22.89 -5.90
N LEU A 44 -16.74 22.19 -6.45
CA LEU A 44 -18.05 22.75 -6.81
C LEU A 44 -18.99 22.91 -5.60
N ASN A 45 -18.56 22.56 -4.38
CA ASN A 45 -19.38 22.59 -3.16
C ASN A 45 -20.75 21.93 -3.33
N VAL A 46 -20.80 20.84 -4.09
CA VAL A 46 -22.07 20.13 -4.35
C VAL A 46 -22.63 19.62 -3.02
N PRO A 47 -23.90 19.93 -2.68
CA PRO A 47 -24.50 19.46 -1.44
C PRO A 47 -24.46 17.93 -1.41
N ARG A 48 -23.86 17.37 -0.36
CA ARG A 48 -23.69 15.93 -0.16
C ARG A 48 -25.02 15.33 0.31
N PRO A 49 -25.76 14.57 -0.53
CA PRO A 49 -27.02 13.98 -0.10
C PRO A 49 -26.72 12.90 0.94
N GLU A 50 -27.37 12.97 2.11
CA GLU A 50 -27.10 12.05 3.23
C GLU A 50 -27.29 10.58 2.82
N LEU A 51 -28.27 10.29 1.97
CA LEU A 51 -28.53 8.94 1.46
C LEU A 51 -27.35 8.36 0.67
N ILE A 52 -26.72 9.17 -0.19
CA ILE A 52 -25.57 8.74 -0.99
C ILE A 52 -24.36 8.58 -0.06
N HIS A 53 -24.16 9.53 0.86
CA HIS A 53 -23.04 9.47 1.79
C HIS A 53 -23.11 8.24 2.69
N HIS A 54 -24.26 7.96 3.30
CA HIS A 54 -24.45 6.77 4.13
C HIS A 54 -24.22 5.49 3.33
N SER A 55 -24.83 5.37 2.15
CA SER A 55 -24.68 4.18 1.31
C SER A 55 -23.21 3.93 0.93
N LEU A 56 -22.51 5.00 0.50
CA LEU A 56 -21.10 4.91 0.11
C LEU A 56 -20.19 4.63 1.32
N SER A 57 -20.52 5.21 2.48
CA SER A 57 -19.79 4.96 3.74
C SER A 57 -19.93 3.49 4.17
N THR A 58 -21.13 2.92 4.14
CA THR A 58 -21.36 1.51 4.46
C THR A 58 -20.61 0.59 3.49
N LEU A 59 -20.63 0.92 2.19
CA LEU A 59 -19.90 0.15 1.18
C LEU A 59 -18.38 0.21 1.43
N SER A 60 -17.86 1.41 1.72
CA SER A 60 -16.43 1.62 1.99
C SER A 60 -15.94 0.84 3.21
N ALA A 61 -16.76 0.75 4.27
CA ALA A 61 -16.44 -0.04 5.46
C ALA A 61 -16.29 -1.55 5.15
N GLY A 62 -17.00 -2.07 4.14
CA GLY A 62 -16.88 -3.45 3.69
C GLY A 62 -15.68 -3.73 2.78
N VAL A 63 -15.09 -2.70 2.15
CA VAL A 63 -13.97 -2.89 1.20
C VAL A 63 -12.75 -3.47 1.89
N VAL A 64 -12.38 -2.96 3.07
CA VAL A 64 -11.19 -3.43 3.79
C VAL A 64 -11.28 -4.92 4.16
N PRO A 65 -12.36 -5.41 4.82
CA PRO A 65 -12.54 -6.83 5.07
C PRO A 65 -12.52 -7.68 3.79
N LEU A 66 -13.22 -7.25 2.73
CA LEU A 66 -13.26 -7.98 1.46
C LEU A 66 -11.87 -8.07 0.81
N MET A 67 -11.09 -7.01 0.86
CA MET A 67 -9.70 -7.02 0.37
C MET A 67 -8.82 -7.99 1.17
N LEU A 68 -8.98 -8.05 2.49
CA LEU A 68 -8.25 -9.01 3.32
C LEU A 68 -8.66 -10.46 3.03
N ILE A 69 -9.95 -10.72 2.80
CA ILE A 69 -10.44 -12.05 2.38
C ILE A 69 -9.87 -12.42 1.01
N ALA A 70 -9.94 -11.51 0.03
CA ALA A 70 -9.37 -11.73 -1.31
C ALA A 70 -7.86 -11.98 -1.26
N LEU A 71 -7.14 -11.20 -0.45
CA LEU A 71 -5.71 -11.39 -0.20
C LEU A 71 -5.45 -12.77 0.40
N GLY A 72 -6.22 -13.18 1.42
CA GLY A 72 -6.15 -14.50 2.03
C GLY A 72 -6.38 -15.65 1.02
N MET A 73 -7.36 -15.50 0.12
CA MET A 73 -7.61 -16.47 -0.96
C MET A 73 -6.49 -16.51 -2.01
N SER A 74 -5.77 -15.41 -2.22
CA SER A 74 -4.65 -15.32 -3.16
C SER A 74 -3.35 -15.95 -2.62
N ILE A 75 -3.29 -16.25 -1.31
CA ILE A 75 -2.15 -16.93 -0.69
C ILE A 75 -2.11 -18.39 -1.16
N ARG A 76 -1.08 -18.74 -1.93
CA ARG A 76 -0.71 -20.13 -2.17
C ARG A 76 0.27 -20.57 -1.09
N TRP A 77 -0.05 -21.64 -0.38
CA TRP A 77 0.84 -22.23 0.64
C TRP A 77 2.22 -22.62 0.08
N ASP A 78 2.31 -22.94 -1.22
CA ASP A 78 3.58 -23.20 -1.90
C ASP A 78 4.48 -21.96 -2.06
N SER A 79 3.90 -20.75 -2.09
CA SER A 79 4.63 -19.48 -2.15
C SER A 79 5.28 -19.09 -0.82
N LEU A 80 4.84 -19.72 0.29
CA LEU A 80 5.43 -19.57 1.63
C LEU A 80 6.58 -20.56 1.89
N ARG A 81 6.97 -21.38 0.91
CA ARG A 81 8.14 -22.28 1.04
C ARG A 81 9.41 -21.48 1.31
N LEU A 82 10.33 -22.06 2.10
CA LEU A 82 11.64 -21.50 2.46
C LEU A 82 12.46 -20.97 1.27
N ARG A 83 12.21 -21.45 0.04
CA ARG A 83 12.87 -20.97 -1.17
C ARG A 83 12.56 -19.50 -1.50
N TYR A 84 11.37 -19.01 -1.18
CA TYR A 84 10.98 -17.61 -1.41
C TYR A 84 11.22 -16.71 -0.19
N LEU A 85 11.48 -17.27 1.00
CA LEU A 85 11.86 -16.49 2.19
C LEU A 85 13.08 -15.60 1.93
N GLY A 86 14.04 -16.06 1.12
CA GLY A 86 15.20 -15.26 0.72
C GLY A 86 14.85 -13.98 -0.06
N LEU A 87 13.71 -13.97 -0.77
CA LEU A 87 13.18 -12.77 -1.46
C LEU A 87 12.26 -11.94 -0.55
N LEU A 88 11.49 -12.58 0.33
CA LEU A 88 10.54 -11.89 1.23
C LEU A 88 11.24 -11.16 2.39
N PHE A 89 12.39 -11.69 2.84
CA PHE A 89 13.19 -11.13 3.92
C PHE A 89 13.71 -9.70 3.62
N PRO A 90 14.38 -9.43 2.49
CA PRO A 90 14.84 -8.07 2.19
C PRO A 90 13.68 -7.08 2.03
N VAL A 91 12.55 -7.51 1.44
CA VAL A 91 11.36 -6.66 1.31
C VAL A 91 10.83 -6.24 2.68
N SER A 92 10.73 -7.21 3.60
CA SER A 92 10.25 -6.95 4.96
C SER A 92 11.24 -6.07 5.74
N LEU A 93 12.54 -6.34 5.64
CA LEU A 93 13.59 -5.57 6.30
C LEU A 93 13.63 -4.12 5.81
N ILE A 94 13.56 -3.90 4.49
CA ILE A 94 13.55 -2.56 3.91
C ILE A 94 12.30 -1.80 4.36
N THR A 95 11.12 -2.42 4.24
CA THR A 95 9.85 -1.73 4.51
C THR A 95 9.62 -1.45 6.00
N LEU A 96 9.93 -2.41 6.88
CA LEU A 96 9.59 -2.30 8.31
C LEU A 96 10.71 -1.69 9.18
N ILE A 97 11.94 -1.64 8.68
CA ILE A 97 13.10 -1.17 9.45
C ILE A 97 13.80 -0.02 8.73
N LEU A 98 14.25 -0.22 7.48
CA LEU A 98 15.06 0.79 6.79
C LEU A 98 14.26 2.07 6.51
N VAL A 99 13.05 1.94 5.98
CA VAL A 99 12.16 3.07 5.66
C VAL A 99 11.82 3.90 6.92
N PRO A 100 11.31 3.33 8.03
CA PRO A 100 11.01 4.13 9.22
C PRO A 100 12.26 4.75 9.87
N ILE A 101 13.43 4.09 9.82
CA ILE A 101 14.69 4.69 10.29
C ILE A 101 15.03 5.94 9.48
N VAL A 102 15.00 5.85 8.15
CA VAL A 102 15.30 6.98 7.27
C VAL A 102 14.32 8.13 7.52
N VAL A 103 13.04 7.82 7.67
CA VAL A 103 11.99 8.82 7.97
C VAL A 103 12.20 9.45 9.35
N PHE A 104 12.62 8.69 10.36
CA PHE A 104 12.95 9.21 11.68
C PHE A 104 14.13 10.20 11.63
N PHE A 105 15.22 9.85 10.94
CA PHE A 105 16.37 10.73 10.78
C PHE A 105 16.02 12.01 10.03
N ILE A 106 15.26 11.93 8.93
CA ILE A 106 14.81 13.11 8.18
C ILE A 106 13.87 13.96 9.03
N GLY A 107 12.94 13.33 9.76
CA GLY A 107 12.00 14.04 10.64
C GLY A 107 12.72 14.84 11.74
N HIS A 108 13.81 14.29 12.28
CA HIS A 108 14.66 14.98 13.24
C HIS A 108 15.39 16.18 12.60
N GLN A 109 15.95 16.01 11.40
CA GLN A 109 16.68 17.08 10.70
C GLN A 109 15.79 18.26 10.29
N VAL A 110 14.51 18.00 10.04
CA VAL A 110 13.52 19.03 9.67
C VAL A 110 12.86 19.65 10.92
N ALA A 111 13.26 19.23 12.13
CA ALA A 111 12.74 19.71 13.42
C ALA A 111 11.21 19.66 13.50
N LEU A 112 10.62 18.54 13.07
CA LEU A 112 9.17 18.34 13.18
C LEU A 112 8.72 18.37 14.64
N GLU A 113 7.52 18.90 14.86
CA GLU A 113 6.82 18.77 16.13
C GLU A 113 6.65 17.28 16.49
N LYS A 114 6.83 16.94 17.78
CA LYS A 114 6.92 15.56 18.27
C LYS A 114 5.76 14.69 17.77
N ASP A 115 4.53 15.18 17.84
CA ASP A 115 3.35 14.42 17.44
C ASP A 115 3.33 14.11 15.92
N ILE A 116 3.76 15.07 15.10
CA ILE A 116 3.83 14.92 13.65
C ILE A 116 4.98 13.97 13.29
N ALA A 117 6.11 14.04 14.00
CA ALA A 117 7.23 13.14 13.81
C ALA A 117 6.84 11.68 14.13
N VAL A 118 6.15 11.45 15.27
CA VAL A 118 5.65 10.13 15.66
C VAL A 118 4.69 9.58 14.61
N ALA A 119 3.69 10.37 14.20
CA ALA A 119 2.72 9.95 13.18
C ALA A 119 3.39 9.61 11.85
N THR A 120 4.38 10.41 11.42
CA THR A 120 5.08 10.20 10.15
C THR A 120 5.93 8.93 10.17
N VAL A 121 6.63 8.64 11.27
CA VAL A 121 7.42 7.40 11.42
C VAL A 121 6.51 6.17 11.50
N LEU A 122 5.37 6.26 12.19
CA LEU A 122 4.39 5.17 12.21
C LEU A 122 3.77 4.90 10.84
N LEU A 123 3.47 5.95 10.07
CA LEU A 123 3.03 5.82 8.68
C LEU A 123 4.10 5.16 7.81
N ALA A 124 5.38 5.47 8.04
CA ALA A 124 6.50 4.85 7.34
C ALA A 124 6.73 3.39 7.74
N ALA A 125 6.35 2.99 8.95
CA ALA A 125 6.40 1.61 9.44
C ALA A 125 5.17 0.76 9.05
N MET A 126 4.22 1.32 8.29
CA MET A 126 3.05 0.57 7.83
C MET A 126 3.44 -0.57 6.88
N PRO A 127 2.66 -1.67 6.87
CA PRO A 127 2.92 -2.80 5.99
C PRO A 127 2.72 -2.44 4.52
N THR A 128 3.20 -3.32 3.64
CA THR A 128 3.13 -3.16 2.19
C THR A 128 1.68 -2.97 1.71
N MET A 129 1.48 -2.09 0.74
CA MET A 129 0.17 -1.73 0.20
C MET A 129 -0.54 -2.92 -0.49
N VAL A 130 -1.76 -3.24 -0.04
CA VAL A 130 -2.60 -4.33 -0.61
C VAL A 130 -2.92 -4.11 -2.10
N PHE A 131 -3.08 -2.86 -2.54
CA PHE A 131 -3.36 -2.51 -3.93
C PHE A 131 -2.31 -3.04 -4.92
N GLY A 132 -1.08 -3.30 -4.48
CA GLY A 132 -0.06 -3.89 -5.34
C GLY A 132 -0.42 -5.30 -5.84
N VAL A 133 -1.27 -6.06 -5.13
CA VAL A 133 -1.77 -7.36 -5.60
C VAL A 133 -2.56 -7.18 -6.90
N VAL A 134 -3.44 -6.17 -6.97
CA VAL A 134 -4.24 -5.86 -8.17
C VAL A 134 -3.35 -5.45 -9.33
N ILE A 135 -2.25 -4.71 -9.06
CA ILE A 135 -1.26 -4.36 -10.07
C ILE A 135 -0.55 -5.63 -10.56
N CYS A 136 -0.11 -6.50 -9.66
CA CYS A 136 0.51 -7.77 -10.04
C CYS A 136 -0.40 -8.63 -10.91
N GLU A 137 -1.69 -8.74 -10.57
CA GLU A 137 -2.68 -9.48 -11.36
C GLU A 137 -2.87 -8.84 -12.74
N ARG A 138 -2.99 -7.51 -12.79
CA ARG A 138 -3.17 -6.76 -14.04
C ARG A 138 -1.99 -6.91 -15.01
N TYR A 139 -0.77 -6.97 -14.48
CA TYR A 139 0.47 -7.10 -15.27
C TYR A 139 1.00 -8.54 -15.32
N GLN A 140 0.21 -9.53 -14.90
CA GLN A 140 0.58 -10.96 -14.87
C GLN A 140 1.95 -11.24 -14.20
N LEU A 141 2.26 -10.50 -13.13
CA LEU A 141 3.39 -10.78 -12.26
C LEU A 141 3.02 -11.88 -11.25
N ASP A 142 4.00 -12.31 -10.44
CA ASP A 142 3.82 -13.29 -9.35
C ASP A 142 2.93 -12.76 -8.22
N SER A 143 1.63 -12.68 -8.48
CA SER A 143 0.59 -12.20 -7.56
C SER A 143 0.55 -12.99 -6.24
N PRO A 144 0.70 -14.34 -6.23
CA PRO A 144 0.78 -15.11 -4.98
C PRO A 144 2.01 -14.77 -4.13
N LEU A 145 3.16 -14.46 -4.76
CA LEU A 145 4.38 -14.05 -4.06
C LEU A 145 4.19 -12.67 -3.42
N TYR A 146 3.56 -11.74 -4.16
CA TYR A 146 3.24 -10.41 -3.63
C TYR A 146 2.23 -10.48 -2.48
N ALA A 147 1.18 -11.29 -2.60
CA ALA A 147 0.21 -11.52 -1.54
C ALA A 147 0.88 -12.11 -0.27
N ALA A 148 1.82 -13.04 -0.42
CA ALA A 148 2.62 -13.57 0.68
C ALA A 148 3.50 -12.49 1.35
N ALA A 149 4.11 -11.59 0.57
CA ALA A 149 4.89 -10.47 1.09
C ALA A 149 4.03 -9.49 1.89
N VAL A 150 2.86 -9.12 1.37
CA VAL A 150 1.90 -8.25 2.09
C VAL A 150 1.45 -8.92 3.39
N THR A 151 1.13 -10.21 3.36
CA THR A 151 0.72 -10.96 4.56
C THR A 151 1.83 -10.98 5.61
N LEU A 152 3.06 -11.32 5.20
CA LEU A 152 4.21 -11.39 6.10
C LEU A 152 4.52 -10.03 6.71
N THR A 153 4.55 -8.97 5.89
CA THR A 153 4.79 -7.60 6.39
C THR A 153 3.67 -7.12 7.30
N THR A 154 2.41 -7.50 7.03
CA THR A 154 1.27 -7.20 7.91
C THR A 154 1.42 -7.92 9.26
N LEU A 155 1.75 -9.20 9.27
CA LEU A 155 2.00 -9.96 10.51
C LEU A 155 3.18 -9.39 11.30
N LEU A 156 4.29 -9.07 10.63
CA LEU A 156 5.45 -8.45 11.28
C LEU A 156 5.14 -7.03 11.79
N SER A 157 4.27 -6.29 11.11
CA SER A 157 3.85 -4.94 11.53
C SER A 157 3.10 -4.94 12.86
N LEU A 158 2.39 -6.02 13.20
CA LEU A 158 1.73 -6.17 14.51
C LEU A 158 2.73 -6.13 15.67
N VAL A 159 3.99 -6.50 15.43
CA VAL A 159 5.07 -6.44 16.42
C VAL A 159 5.93 -5.20 16.23
N SER A 160 6.23 -4.80 14.98
CA SER A 160 7.11 -3.64 14.74
C SER A 160 6.45 -2.31 15.13
N LEU A 161 5.15 -2.12 14.88
CA LEU A 161 4.46 -0.88 15.19
C LEU A 161 4.44 -0.57 16.70
N PRO A 162 4.08 -1.52 17.59
CA PRO A 162 4.21 -1.29 19.04
C PRO A 162 5.64 -0.99 19.48
N VAL A 163 6.65 -1.66 18.92
CA VAL A 163 8.06 -1.43 19.24
C VAL A 163 8.49 -0.01 18.85
N TRP A 164 8.15 0.42 17.64
CA TRP A 164 8.40 1.79 17.19
C TRP A 164 7.65 2.82 18.03
N PHE A 165 6.38 2.55 18.36
CA PHE A 165 5.60 3.44 19.21
C PHE A 165 6.21 3.60 20.60
N GLN A 166 6.64 2.52 21.25
CA GLN A 166 7.33 2.59 22.54
C GLN A 166 8.67 3.35 22.45
N PHE A 167 9.44 3.12 21.38
CA PHE A 167 10.71 3.81 21.17
C PHE A 167 10.54 5.33 20.94
N LEU A 168 9.49 5.72 20.21
CA LEU A 168 9.20 7.13 19.90
C LEU A 168 8.49 7.86 21.05
N SER A 169 7.60 7.17 21.79
CA SER A 169 6.87 7.75 22.93
C SER A 169 7.73 7.90 24.19
N GLY A 170 8.85 7.19 24.28
CA GLY A 170 9.81 7.31 25.38
C GLY A 170 10.76 8.52 25.30
N GLN A 171 10.66 9.39 24.27
CA GLN A 171 11.49 10.58 24.06
C GLN A 171 10.74 11.90 24.30
#